data_AF-A0A5E5QIJ2-F1
#
_entry.id   AF-A0A5E5QIJ2-F1
#
_cell.length_a   1.000
_cell.length_b   1.000
_cell.length_c   1.000
_cell.angle_alpha   90.00
_cell.angle_beta   90.00
_cell.angle_gamma   90.00
#
_symmetry.space_group_name_H-M   'P 1'
#
loop_
_entity.id
_entity.type
_entity.pdbx_description
1 polymer ?
#
loop_
_entity_poly.entity_id
_entity_poly.type
_entity_poly.pdbx_seq_one_letter_code
_entity_poly.pdbx_strand_id
1 'polypeptide(L)'
;LSKILSEMGMRLNGEKTYHSNDIVNSSIKKDKLHQIIYNYQQQNDLKKQLLVIKNLADNYPNSGSLTKALNGFDNNLQNTLIMKDKNLLCIRRNARKEIAKHFQLKKQSQELVSILTSIALKNPKIYSIFASILSTIICNLNDNKKQKIIELIVNKFKNKPNSEYLFLWLQRIAIVANIRIDHKESEEKLFKLVVSEHSILRLFKSITYKHLIWNSEDWLNNDFYQIIKDCSIIDIEEIDNLSCVIENKEVNSFYY
;
A
#
# COMPACT_ATOMS: atom_id res chain seq x y z
N LEU A 1 -41.42 -14.10 7.56
CA LEU A 1 -40.42 -13.03 7.73
C LEU A 1 -39.85 -12.52 6.39
N SER A 2 -39.21 -13.36 5.57
CA SER A 2 -38.61 -12.93 4.28
C SER A 2 -39.62 -12.25 3.33
N LYS A 3 -40.85 -12.78 3.24
CA LYS A 3 -41.93 -12.19 2.40
C LYS A 3 -42.32 -10.76 2.84
N ILE A 4 -42.48 -10.54 4.15
CA ILE A 4 -42.84 -9.23 4.74
C ILE A 4 -41.70 -8.22 4.56
N LEU A 5 -40.46 -8.64 4.77
CA LEU A 5 -39.28 -7.77 4.57
C LEU A 5 -39.11 -7.38 3.09
N SER A 6 -39.37 -8.32 2.17
CA SER A 6 -39.33 -8.06 0.74
C SER A 6 -40.38 -7.04 0.30
N GLU A 7 -41.57 -7.06 0.89
CA GLU A 7 -42.62 -6.05 0.62
C GLU A 7 -42.18 -4.65 1.07
N MET A 8 -41.31 -4.54 2.08
CA MET A 8 -40.71 -3.27 2.55
C MET A 8 -39.40 -2.90 1.83
N GLY A 9 -39.03 -3.60 0.75
CA GLY A 9 -37.76 -3.38 0.05
C GLY A 9 -36.51 -3.82 0.83
N MET A 10 -36.68 -4.49 1.97
CA MET A 10 -35.58 -5.00 2.79
C MET A 10 -35.17 -6.41 2.34
N ARG A 11 -33.87 -6.62 2.15
CA ARG A 11 -33.31 -7.94 1.79
C ARG A 11 -32.52 -8.51 2.97
N LEU A 12 -32.87 -9.73 3.39
CA LEU A 12 -32.08 -10.47 4.36
C LEU A 12 -30.74 -10.84 3.74
N ASN A 13 -29.64 -10.50 4.41
CA ASN A 13 -28.31 -10.92 3.99
C ASN A 13 -28.08 -12.37 4.47
N GLY A 14 -28.12 -13.32 3.54
CA GLY A 14 -27.92 -14.74 3.82
C GLY A 14 -26.57 -15.05 4.47
N GLU A 15 -25.53 -14.26 4.19
CA GLU A 15 -24.21 -14.42 4.82
C GLU A 15 -24.21 -14.03 6.31
N LYS A 16 -25.14 -13.16 6.71
CA LYS A 16 -25.28 -12.66 8.09
C LYS A 16 -26.42 -13.33 8.85
N THR A 17 -27.21 -14.18 8.20
CA THR A 17 -28.43 -14.75 8.76
C THR A 17 -28.38 -16.27 8.63
N TYR A 18 -27.84 -16.94 9.64
CA TYR A 18 -27.70 -18.40 9.65
C TYR A 18 -27.93 -18.97 11.06
N HIS A 19 -28.37 -20.22 11.12
CA HIS A 19 -28.56 -20.95 12.37
C HIS A 19 -27.24 -21.58 12.81
N SER A 20 -26.89 -21.48 14.10
CA SER A 20 -25.70 -22.13 14.66
C SER A 20 -25.98 -22.64 16.06
N ASN A 21 -25.47 -23.83 16.40
CA ASN A 21 -25.52 -24.35 17.77
C ASN A 21 -24.43 -23.72 18.66
N ASP A 22 -23.33 -23.24 18.05
CA ASP A 22 -22.25 -22.53 18.74
C ASP A 22 -22.41 -21.02 18.54
N ILE A 23 -23.19 -20.41 19.42
CA ILE A 23 -23.57 -18.98 19.37
C ILE A 23 -22.34 -18.08 19.53
N VAL A 24 -21.32 -18.51 20.28
CA VAL A 24 -20.14 -17.70 20.57
C VAL A 24 -19.28 -17.55 19.33
N ASN A 25 -18.90 -18.67 18.71
CA ASN A 25 -18.04 -18.63 17.52
C ASN A 25 -18.76 -18.07 16.29
N SER A 26 -20.06 -18.33 16.14
CA SER A 26 -20.85 -17.80 15.01
C SER A 26 -21.10 -16.29 15.09
N SER A 27 -21.12 -15.73 16.30
CA SER A 27 -21.27 -14.27 16.50
C SER A 27 -20.03 -13.49 16.07
N ILE A 28 -18.87 -14.15 15.96
CA ILE A 28 -17.62 -13.53 15.56
C ILE A 28 -17.39 -13.78 14.06
N LYS A 29 -17.11 -12.72 13.31
CA LYS A 29 -16.73 -12.89 11.90
C LYS A 29 -15.49 -13.76 11.78
N LYS A 30 -15.48 -14.68 10.81
CA LYS A 30 -14.41 -15.67 10.61
C LYS A 30 -13.01 -15.05 10.50
N ASP A 31 -12.88 -13.90 9.83
CA ASP A 31 -11.62 -13.17 9.70
C ASP A 31 -11.11 -12.63 11.04
N LYS A 32 -12.01 -12.10 11.87
CA LYS A 32 -11.70 -11.61 13.21
C LYS A 32 -11.36 -12.76 14.16
N LEU A 33 -12.11 -13.86 14.09
CA LEU A 33 -11.85 -15.05 14.89
C LEU A 33 -10.48 -15.64 14.56
N HIS A 34 -10.16 -15.76 13.27
CA HIS A 34 -8.82 -16.16 12.82
C HIS A 34 -7.76 -15.21 13.38
N GLN A 35 -7.96 -13.90 13.27
CA GLN A 35 -7.01 -12.93 13.83
C GLN A 35 -6.83 -13.11 15.34
N ILE A 36 -7.90 -13.34 16.11
CA ILE A 36 -7.83 -13.57 17.56
C ILE A 36 -7.02 -14.84 17.89
N ILE A 37 -7.30 -15.95 17.22
CA ILE A 37 -6.62 -17.24 17.46
C ILE A 37 -5.13 -17.14 17.12
N TYR A 38 -4.80 -16.55 15.98
CA TYR A 38 -3.41 -16.49 15.51
C TYR A 38 -2.61 -15.33 16.13
N ASN A 39 -3.25 -14.26 16.61
CA ASN A 39 -2.59 -13.17 17.35
C ASN A 39 -1.98 -13.63 18.69
N TYR A 40 -2.45 -14.74 19.26
CA TYR A 40 -1.88 -15.32 20.49
C TYR A 40 -0.40 -15.70 20.32
N GLN A 41 0.04 -15.92 19.08
CA GLN A 41 1.44 -16.14 18.74
C GLN A 41 2.12 -14.78 18.46
N GLN A 42 2.33 -13.96 19.50
CA GLN A 42 3.11 -12.72 19.40
C GLN A 42 4.54 -13.03 18.93
N GLN A 43 4.79 -12.93 17.62
CA GLN A 43 6.11 -13.17 17.06
C GLN A 43 6.95 -11.89 17.20
N ASN A 44 8.16 -12.01 17.77
CA ASN A 44 9.07 -10.87 17.89
C ASN A 44 9.78 -10.52 16.57
N ASP A 45 9.83 -11.46 15.64
CA ASP A 45 10.52 -11.34 14.36
C ASP A 45 9.59 -10.82 13.26
N LEU A 46 10.05 -9.81 12.51
CA LEU A 46 9.26 -9.12 11.48
C LEU A 46 8.82 -10.07 10.38
N LYS A 47 9.69 -11.01 9.98
CA LYS A 47 9.34 -12.04 8.99
C LYS A 47 8.19 -12.90 9.43
N LYS A 48 8.25 -13.39 10.68
CA LYS A 48 7.22 -14.26 11.23
C LYS A 48 5.90 -13.53 11.38
N GLN A 49 5.92 -12.28 11.85
CA GLN A 49 4.73 -11.42 11.88
C GLN A 49 4.10 -11.30 10.49
N LEU A 50 4.92 -11.00 9.47
CA LEU A 50 4.45 -10.85 8.11
C LEU A 50 3.94 -12.16 7.48
N LEU A 51 4.52 -13.31 7.85
CA LEU A 51 4.03 -14.63 7.44
C LEU A 51 2.66 -14.96 8.05
N VAL A 52 2.43 -14.59 9.31
CA VAL A 52 1.09 -14.71 9.94
C VAL A 52 0.08 -13.82 9.22
N ILE A 53 0.46 -12.59 8.89
CA ILE A 53 -0.40 -11.69 8.10
C ILE A 53 -0.66 -12.26 6.71
N LYS A 54 0.34 -12.83 6.05
CA LYS A 54 0.19 -13.49 4.75
C LYS A 54 -0.82 -14.64 4.82
N ASN A 55 -0.74 -15.48 5.85
CA ASN A 55 -1.71 -16.57 6.05
C ASN A 55 -3.14 -16.02 6.20
N LEU A 56 -3.33 -14.95 6.97
CA LEU A 56 -4.61 -14.27 7.07
C LEU A 56 -5.09 -13.73 5.71
N ALA A 57 -4.19 -13.16 4.91
CA ALA A 57 -4.49 -12.65 3.58
C ALA A 57 -4.87 -13.75 2.57
N ASP A 58 -4.25 -14.92 2.67
CA ASP A 58 -4.55 -16.09 1.85
C ASP A 58 -5.92 -16.69 2.21
N ASN A 59 -6.28 -16.71 3.51
CA ASN A 59 -7.56 -17.24 3.98
C ASN A 59 -8.73 -16.24 3.84
N TYR A 60 -8.48 -14.94 4.02
CA TYR A 60 -9.49 -13.88 4.04
C TYR A 60 -9.03 -12.65 3.23
N PRO A 61 -9.08 -12.74 1.89
CA PRO A 61 -8.65 -11.66 1.01
C PRO A 61 -9.52 -10.40 1.18
N ASN A 62 -8.90 -9.23 1.08
CA ASN A 62 -9.49 -7.90 1.20
C ASN A 62 -10.28 -7.66 2.53
N SER A 63 -10.05 -8.50 3.54
CA SER A 63 -10.69 -8.37 4.85
C SER A 63 -10.24 -7.11 5.58
N GLY A 64 -11.13 -6.55 6.41
CA GLY A 64 -10.77 -5.42 7.29
C GLY A 64 -9.78 -5.83 8.39
N SER A 65 -9.77 -7.12 8.74
CA SER A 65 -8.78 -7.68 9.67
C SER A 65 -7.37 -7.64 9.06
N LEU A 66 -7.22 -7.87 7.75
CA LEU A 66 -5.96 -7.74 7.03
C LEU A 66 -5.45 -6.29 7.03
N THR A 67 -6.31 -5.32 6.68
CA THR A 67 -5.91 -3.91 6.68
C THR A 67 -5.45 -3.45 8.06
N LYS A 68 -6.18 -3.87 9.12
CA LYS A 68 -5.79 -3.58 10.50
C LYS A 68 -4.46 -4.21 10.89
N ALA A 69 -4.22 -5.47 10.50
CA ALA A 69 -2.98 -6.17 10.81
C ALA A 69 -1.76 -5.53 10.11
N LEU A 70 -1.91 -5.16 8.82
CA LEU A 70 -0.84 -4.49 8.07
C LEU A 70 -0.56 -3.08 8.59
N ASN A 71 -1.59 -2.30 8.93
CA ASN A 71 -1.40 -0.98 9.56
C ASN A 71 -0.69 -1.10 10.91
N GLY A 72 -1.04 -2.11 11.71
CA GLY A 72 -0.34 -2.37 12.97
C GLY A 72 1.14 -2.73 12.75
N PHE A 73 1.42 -3.52 11.71
CA PHE A 73 2.79 -3.86 11.31
C PHE A 73 3.57 -2.63 10.82
N ASP A 74 2.95 -1.78 9.99
CA ASP A 74 3.57 -0.56 9.48
C ASP A 74 3.89 0.45 10.58
N ASN A 75 2.93 0.73 11.48
CA ASN A 75 3.14 1.58 12.64
C ASN A 75 4.30 1.07 13.51
N ASN A 76 4.37 -0.25 13.75
CA ASN A 76 5.46 -0.85 14.50
C ASN A 76 6.81 -0.67 13.79
N LEU A 77 6.86 -0.81 12.45
CA LEU A 77 8.06 -0.56 11.66
C LEU A 77 8.50 0.90 11.74
N GLN A 78 7.60 1.85 11.47
CA GLN A 78 7.91 3.28 11.50
C GLN A 78 8.38 3.73 12.89
N ASN A 79 7.71 3.29 13.97
CA ASN A 79 8.12 3.58 15.34
C ASN A 79 9.54 3.07 15.65
N THR A 80 9.90 1.87 15.20
CA THR A 80 11.27 1.34 15.41
C THR A 80 12.34 2.14 14.67
N LEU A 81 11.97 2.88 13.63
CA LEU A 81 12.89 3.74 12.88
C LEU A 81 12.97 5.15 13.46
N ILE A 82 11.85 5.74 13.87
CA ILE A 82 11.81 7.08 14.48
C ILE A 82 12.61 7.13 15.80
N MET A 83 12.63 6.04 16.57
CA MET A 83 13.44 5.92 17.79
C MET A 83 14.96 6.03 17.55
N LYS A 84 15.42 5.98 16.29
CA LYS A 84 16.82 6.16 15.91
C LYS A 84 17.24 7.63 15.78
N ASP A 85 16.34 8.50 15.31
CA ASP A 85 16.66 9.91 15.04
C ASP A 85 16.60 10.77 16.31
N LYS A 86 15.79 10.36 17.29
CA LYS A 86 15.84 10.93 18.65
C LYS A 86 16.94 10.23 19.42
N ASN A 87 18.11 10.87 19.54
CA ASN A 87 19.23 10.46 20.39
C ASN A 87 18.79 9.85 21.74
N LEU A 88 18.68 8.52 21.80
CA LEU A 88 18.64 7.73 23.03
C LEU A 88 19.97 6.95 23.14
N LEU A 89 21.06 7.71 23.15
CA LEU A 89 22.39 7.25 23.55
C LEU A 89 22.47 6.94 25.07
N CYS A 90 21.41 7.25 25.82
CA CYS A 90 21.28 6.87 27.22
C CYS A 90 19.92 6.19 27.45
N ILE A 91 19.90 4.85 27.55
CA ILE A 91 19.18 4.05 28.56
C ILE A 91 19.06 2.58 28.06
N ARG A 92 19.80 1.72 28.76
CA ARG A 92 19.58 0.26 28.94
C ARG A 92 19.71 -0.66 27.71
N ARG A 93 20.02 -1.92 28.04
CA ARG A 93 20.17 -3.14 27.21
C ARG A 93 19.24 -3.34 25.99
N ASN A 94 18.18 -2.54 25.80
CA ASN A 94 17.24 -2.64 24.68
C ASN A 94 17.75 -2.01 23.38
N ALA A 95 18.57 -0.95 23.43
CA ALA A 95 19.12 -0.31 22.23
C ALA A 95 19.91 -1.29 21.34
N ARG A 96 20.66 -2.24 21.94
CA ARG A 96 21.37 -3.29 21.19
C ARG A 96 20.41 -4.25 20.45
N LYS A 97 19.24 -4.58 21.02
CA LYS A 97 18.24 -5.42 20.35
C LYS A 97 17.59 -4.69 19.17
N GLU A 98 17.36 -3.39 19.29
CA GLU A 98 16.80 -2.56 18.21
C GLU A 98 17.79 -2.32 17.08
N ILE A 99 19.06 -2.04 17.40
CA ILE A 99 20.16 -1.97 16.42
C ILE A 99 20.32 -3.31 15.69
N ALA A 100 20.22 -4.44 16.41
CA ALA A 100 20.25 -5.77 15.80
C ALA A 100 19.03 -6.01 14.90
N LYS A 101 17.83 -5.57 15.29
CA LYS A 101 16.60 -5.66 14.48
C LYS A 101 16.68 -4.79 13.22
N HIS A 102 17.31 -3.63 13.28
CA HIS A 102 17.60 -2.76 12.13
C HIS A 102 18.67 -3.38 11.20
N PHE A 103 19.73 -3.98 11.75
CA PHE A 103 20.71 -4.72 10.95
C PHE A 103 20.07 -5.95 10.28
N GLN A 104 19.16 -6.63 10.97
CA GLN A 104 18.34 -7.71 10.44
C GLN A 104 17.45 -7.24 9.29
N LEU A 105 16.78 -6.08 9.42
CA LEU A 105 15.99 -5.44 8.34
C LEU A 105 16.81 -5.23 7.07
N LYS A 106 18.05 -4.72 7.17
CA LYS A 106 18.94 -4.56 6.01
C LYS A 106 19.28 -5.89 5.34
N LYS A 107 19.49 -6.95 6.15
CA LYS A 107 19.82 -8.30 5.67
C LYS A 107 18.61 -9.04 5.07
N GLN A 108 17.39 -8.72 5.51
CA GLN A 108 16.17 -9.47 5.21
C GLN A 108 15.15 -8.72 4.35
N SER A 109 15.43 -7.46 3.98
CA SER A 109 14.54 -6.58 3.21
C SER A 109 13.92 -7.21 1.97
N GLN A 110 14.69 -7.97 1.17
CA GLN A 110 14.18 -8.64 -0.04
C GLN A 110 13.12 -9.69 0.28
N GLU A 111 13.28 -10.43 1.38
CA GLU A 111 12.31 -11.44 1.80
C GLU A 111 11.02 -10.81 2.34
N LEU A 112 11.14 -9.69 3.06
CA LEU A 112 9.97 -8.94 3.52
C LEU A 112 9.18 -8.37 2.32
N VAL A 113 9.88 -7.79 1.34
CA VAL A 113 9.25 -7.28 0.13
C VAL A 113 8.63 -8.40 -0.70
N SER A 114 9.26 -9.58 -0.80
CA SER A 114 8.68 -10.71 -1.54
C SER A 114 7.39 -11.22 -0.91
N ILE A 115 7.32 -11.25 0.42
CA ILE A 115 6.08 -11.60 1.14
C ILE A 115 5.04 -10.49 0.96
N LEU A 116 5.38 -9.22 1.18
CA LEU A 116 4.47 -8.07 1.02
C LEU A 116 3.87 -8.01 -0.39
N THR A 117 4.69 -8.19 -1.41
CA THR A 117 4.23 -8.19 -2.82
C THR A 117 3.28 -9.35 -3.09
N SER A 118 3.53 -10.53 -2.51
CA SER A 118 2.60 -11.67 -2.62
C SER A 118 1.23 -11.38 -1.99
N ILE A 119 1.20 -10.65 -0.88
CA ILE A 119 -0.04 -10.22 -0.22
C ILE A 119 -0.76 -9.19 -1.12
N ALA A 120 -0.04 -8.17 -1.60
CA ALA A 120 -0.62 -7.11 -2.44
C ALA A 120 -1.20 -7.65 -3.76
N LEU A 121 -0.56 -8.63 -4.41
CA LEU A 121 -1.04 -9.22 -5.66
C LEU A 121 -2.46 -9.80 -5.57
N LYS A 122 -2.86 -10.29 -4.39
CA LYS A 122 -4.20 -10.84 -4.15
C LYS A 122 -5.18 -9.82 -3.55
N ASN A 123 -4.68 -8.68 -3.09
CA ASN A 123 -5.44 -7.76 -2.24
C ASN A 123 -5.29 -6.29 -2.71
N PRO A 124 -6.03 -5.84 -3.72
CA PRO A 124 -5.95 -4.46 -4.21
C PRO A 124 -6.27 -3.40 -3.15
N LYS A 125 -7.11 -3.75 -2.17
CA LYS A 125 -7.52 -2.86 -1.08
C LYS A 125 -6.36 -2.39 -0.20
N ILE A 126 -5.23 -3.11 -0.19
CA ILE A 126 -4.08 -2.79 0.66
C ILE A 126 -2.97 -2.03 -0.07
N TYR A 127 -3.16 -1.60 -1.32
CA TYR A 127 -2.08 -0.96 -2.10
C TYR A 127 -1.48 0.27 -1.42
N SER A 128 -2.30 1.11 -0.79
CA SER A 128 -1.80 2.28 -0.05
C SER A 128 -0.95 1.88 1.18
N ILE A 129 -1.44 0.90 1.97
CA ILE A 129 -0.70 0.37 3.14
C ILE A 129 0.58 -0.34 2.71
N PHE A 130 0.52 -1.10 1.62
CA PHE A 130 1.68 -1.72 1.01
C PHE A 130 2.72 -0.67 0.59
N ALA A 131 2.29 0.44 -0.01
CA ALA A 131 3.18 1.54 -0.37
C ALA A 131 3.86 2.16 0.85
N SER A 132 3.11 2.37 1.94
CA SER A 132 3.65 2.84 3.24
C SER A 132 4.82 1.99 3.72
N ILE A 133 4.58 0.69 3.83
CA ILE A 133 5.60 -0.27 4.30
C ILE A 133 6.77 -0.34 3.31
N LEU A 134 6.47 -0.35 2.01
CA LEU A 134 7.49 -0.43 0.95
C LEU A 134 8.41 0.80 0.96
N SER A 135 7.85 2.01 1.09
CA SER A 135 8.62 3.26 1.16
C SER A 135 9.58 3.24 2.36
N THR A 136 9.08 2.79 3.52
CA THR A 136 9.86 2.61 4.74
C THR A 136 11.04 1.66 4.53
N ILE A 137 10.84 0.54 3.82
CA ILE A 137 11.92 -0.40 3.50
C ILE A 137 12.91 0.23 2.51
N ILE A 138 12.42 0.84 1.43
CA ILE A 138 13.24 1.38 0.34
C ILE A 138 14.13 2.53 0.80
N CYS A 139 13.61 3.46 1.60
CA CYS A 139 14.38 4.58 2.16
C CYS A 139 15.58 4.13 2.99
N ASN A 140 15.54 2.92 3.57
CA ASN A 140 16.61 2.36 4.39
C ASN A 140 17.62 1.48 3.62
N LEU A 141 17.42 1.29 2.31
CA LEU A 141 18.30 0.47 1.45
C LEU A 141 19.34 1.29 0.69
N ASN A 142 20.32 0.59 0.14
CA ASN A 142 21.30 1.18 -0.77
C ASN A 142 20.73 1.25 -2.20
N ASP A 143 21.13 2.24 -2.99
CA ASP A 143 20.51 2.57 -4.28
C ASP A 143 20.46 1.41 -5.28
N ASN A 144 21.55 0.64 -5.42
CA ASN A 144 21.58 -0.54 -6.30
C ASN A 144 20.52 -1.60 -5.97
N LYS A 145 20.13 -1.72 -4.70
CA LYS A 145 19.10 -2.69 -4.28
C LYS A 145 17.69 -2.13 -4.48
N LYS A 146 17.49 -0.82 -4.31
CA LYS A 146 16.19 -0.15 -4.49
C LYS A 146 15.67 -0.35 -5.91
N GLN A 147 16.53 -0.07 -6.90
CA GLN A 147 16.23 -0.22 -8.32
C GLN A 147 15.76 -1.65 -8.66
N LYS A 148 16.57 -2.66 -8.29
CA LYS A 148 16.23 -4.07 -8.53
C LYS A 148 14.92 -4.49 -7.87
N ILE A 149 14.64 -4.00 -6.66
CA ILE A 149 13.40 -4.34 -5.96
C ILE A 149 12.20 -3.77 -6.71
N ILE A 150 12.22 -2.47 -7.06
CA ILE A 150 11.10 -1.84 -7.78
C ILE A 150 10.86 -2.51 -9.14
N GLU A 151 11.91 -2.82 -9.89
CA GLU A 151 11.79 -3.55 -11.17
C GLU A 151 11.10 -4.91 -11.00
N LEU A 152 11.44 -5.68 -9.96
CA LEU A 152 10.80 -6.96 -9.68
C LEU A 152 9.32 -6.80 -9.29
N ILE A 153 8.97 -5.73 -8.56
CA ILE A 153 7.58 -5.43 -8.19
C ILE A 153 6.79 -5.10 -9.45
N VAL A 154 7.26 -4.13 -10.23
CA VAL A 154 6.63 -3.73 -11.50
C VAL A 154 6.42 -4.95 -12.38
N ASN A 155 7.46 -5.78 -12.57
CA ASN A 155 7.38 -7.00 -13.37
C ASN A 155 6.31 -8.00 -12.88
N LYS A 156 6.10 -8.11 -11.56
CA LYS A 156 5.04 -8.98 -11.00
C LYS A 156 3.63 -8.44 -11.22
N PHE A 157 3.47 -7.12 -11.32
CA PHE A 157 2.17 -6.47 -11.46
C PHE A 157 1.76 -6.19 -12.91
N LYS A 158 2.69 -6.26 -13.88
CA LYS A 158 2.41 -6.07 -15.32
C LYS A 158 1.18 -6.81 -15.84
N ASN A 159 1.02 -8.08 -15.44
CA ASN A 159 -0.06 -8.93 -15.94
C ASN A 159 -1.33 -8.86 -15.06
N LYS A 160 -1.35 -8.00 -14.03
CA LYS A 160 -2.46 -7.88 -13.10
C LYS A 160 -3.39 -6.75 -13.57
N PRO A 161 -4.64 -7.04 -13.96
CA PRO A 161 -5.60 -5.98 -14.28
C PRO A 161 -5.90 -5.13 -13.04
N ASN A 162 -6.28 -3.86 -13.27
CA ASN A 162 -6.65 -2.90 -12.23
C ASN A 162 -5.54 -2.63 -11.20
N SER A 163 -4.28 -2.60 -11.65
CA SER A 163 -3.12 -2.27 -10.83
C SER A 163 -2.72 -0.79 -10.93
N GLU A 164 -3.51 0.04 -11.61
CA GLU A 164 -3.20 1.46 -11.85
C GLU A 164 -2.95 2.24 -10.56
N TYR A 165 -3.82 2.01 -9.56
CA TYR A 165 -3.70 2.64 -8.26
C TYR A 165 -2.37 2.29 -7.56
N LEU A 166 -1.85 1.08 -7.76
CA LEU A 166 -0.54 0.69 -7.22
C LEU A 166 0.60 1.41 -7.95
N PHE A 167 0.52 1.56 -9.26
CA PHE A 167 1.58 2.20 -10.03
C PHE A 167 1.76 3.67 -9.65
N LEU A 168 0.68 4.39 -9.33
CA LEU A 168 0.77 5.75 -8.78
C LEU A 168 1.55 5.79 -7.45
N TRP A 169 1.29 4.84 -6.55
CA TRP A 169 2.07 4.74 -5.31
C TRP A 169 3.54 4.39 -5.56
N LEU A 170 3.83 3.51 -6.51
CA LEU A 170 5.21 3.19 -6.90
C LEU A 170 5.90 4.39 -7.55
N GLN A 171 5.17 5.21 -8.31
CA GLN A 171 5.67 6.43 -8.91
C GLN A 171 6.10 7.44 -7.84
N ARG A 172 5.26 7.68 -6.82
CA ARG A 172 5.60 8.52 -5.66
C ARG A 172 6.91 8.06 -5.03
N ILE A 173 7.05 6.77 -4.77
CA ILE A 173 8.27 6.20 -4.18
C ILE A 173 9.47 6.40 -5.10
N ALA A 174 9.29 6.19 -6.41
CA ALA A 174 10.36 6.31 -7.39
C ALA A 174 10.89 7.74 -7.53
N ILE A 175 9.99 8.73 -7.49
CA ILE A 175 10.36 10.15 -7.52
C ILE A 175 11.28 10.49 -6.34
N VAL A 176 10.84 10.21 -5.10
CA VAL A 176 11.61 10.60 -3.90
C VAL A 176 12.88 9.76 -3.75
N ALA A 177 12.86 8.49 -4.15
CA ALA A 177 14.03 7.62 -4.07
C ALA A 177 14.99 7.75 -5.27
N ASN A 178 14.69 8.62 -6.24
CA ASN A 178 15.43 8.82 -7.49
C ASN A 178 15.69 7.49 -8.25
N ILE A 179 14.64 6.68 -8.38
CA ILE A 179 14.65 5.36 -9.03
C ILE A 179 14.08 5.48 -10.44
N ARG A 180 14.70 4.81 -11.41
CA ARG A 180 14.15 4.74 -12.77
C ARG A 180 13.16 3.59 -12.86
N ILE A 181 11.98 3.82 -13.41
CA ILE A 181 11.03 2.74 -13.72
C ILE A 181 10.98 2.62 -15.25
N ASP A 182 11.22 1.45 -15.81
CA ASP A 182 11.09 1.29 -17.27
C ASP A 182 9.61 1.31 -17.68
N HIS A 183 9.18 2.47 -18.16
CA HIS A 183 7.79 2.86 -18.43
C HIS A 183 7.20 2.31 -19.72
N LYS A 184 7.87 1.37 -20.39
CA LYS A 184 7.46 0.90 -21.72
C LYS A 184 6.14 0.11 -21.71
N GLU A 185 5.67 -0.32 -20.54
CA GLU A 185 4.56 -1.26 -20.40
C GLU A 185 3.40 -0.75 -19.51
N SER A 186 3.54 0.42 -18.87
CA SER A 186 2.40 1.05 -18.18
C SER A 186 1.61 1.87 -19.21
N GLU A 187 0.50 1.32 -19.71
CA GLU A 187 -0.38 2.01 -20.67
C GLU A 187 -1.11 3.23 -20.07
N GLU A 188 -1.01 3.42 -18.76
CA GLU A 188 -1.83 4.31 -17.96
C GLU A 188 -1.56 5.80 -18.20
N LYS A 189 -2.63 6.54 -18.50
CA LYS A 189 -2.57 7.97 -18.88
C LYS A 189 -2.13 8.87 -17.72
N LEU A 190 -2.62 8.63 -16.49
CA LEU A 190 -2.26 9.43 -15.31
C LEU A 190 -0.78 9.29 -14.94
N PHE A 191 -0.27 8.05 -14.95
CA PHE A 191 1.14 7.78 -14.67
C PHE A 191 2.05 8.54 -15.65
N LYS A 192 1.70 8.55 -16.95
CA LYS A 192 2.45 9.27 -18.00
C LYS A 192 2.45 10.79 -17.82
N LEU A 193 1.33 11.38 -17.37
CA LEU A 193 1.23 12.83 -17.14
C LEU A 193 2.26 13.30 -16.10
N VAL A 194 2.39 12.57 -14.98
CA VAL A 194 3.37 12.89 -13.93
C VAL A 194 4.81 12.78 -14.44
N VAL A 195 5.11 11.82 -15.32
CA VAL A 195 6.44 11.69 -15.93
C VAL A 195 6.77 12.88 -16.84
N SER A 196 5.79 13.42 -17.58
CA SER A 196 6.03 14.53 -18.50
C SER A 196 6.23 15.89 -17.82
N GLU A 197 5.57 16.11 -16.69
CA GLU A 197 5.56 17.41 -16.01
C GLU A 197 6.73 17.56 -15.02
N HIS A 198 7.16 16.47 -14.39
CA HIS A 198 8.21 16.52 -13.37
C HIS A 198 9.62 16.60 -13.96
N SER A 199 10.36 17.67 -13.67
CA SER A 199 11.67 18.04 -14.24
C SER A 199 12.76 16.95 -14.07
N ILE A 200 12.80 16.25 -12.92
CA ILE A 200 13.73 15.13 -12.68
C ILE A 200 13.38 13.88 -13.51
N LEU A 201 12.08 13.65 -13.78
CA LEU A 201 11.63 12.53 -14.61
C LEU A 201 11.76 12.85 -16.11
N ARG A 202 11.68 14.13 -16.48
CA ARG A 202 11.82 14.65 -17.85
C ARG A 202 13.23 14.49 -18.43
N LEU A 203 14.26 14.46 -17.57
CA LEU A 203 15.63 14.07 -17.93
C LEU A 203 15.71 12.65 -18.52
N PHE A 204 14.70 11.81 -18.31
CA PHE A 204 14.66 10.42 -18.79
C PHE A 204 13.81 10.22 -20.07
N LYS A 205 13.02 11.22 -20.50
CA LYS A 205 12.46 11.29 -21.87
C LYS A 205 11.70 12.60 -22.13
N SER A 206 11.91 13.18 -23.31
CA SER A 206 11.11 14.29 -23.83
C SER A 206 9.93 13.74 -24.62
N ILE A 207 8.72 13.75 -24.04
CA ILE A 207 7.49 13.52 -24.80
C ILE A 207 6.48 14.60 -24.41
N THR A 208 6.04 15.36 -25.41
CA THR A 208 4.94 16.32 -25.33
C THR A 208 3.62 15.54 -25.39
N TYR A 209 2.88 15.52 -24.28
CA TYR A 209 1.55 14.93 -24.23
C TYR A 209 0.48 16.01 -24.17
N LYS A 210 -0.61 15.81 -24.91
CA LYS A 210 -1.85 16.55 -24.76
C LYS A 210 -2.48 16.09 -23.44
N HIS A 211 -2.83 17.01 -22.53
CA HIS A 211 -3.46 16.73 -21.24
C HIS A 211 -4.87 16.13 -21.45
N LEU A 212 -4.95 14.85 -21.77
CA LEU A 212 -6.21 14.13 -21.94
C LEU A 212 -6.25 13.00 -20.92
N ILE A 213 -6.98 13.22 -19.83
CA ILE A 213 -7.22 12.18 -18.84
C ILE A 213 -8.32 11.28 -19.38
N TRP A 214 -8.01 9.98 -19.52
CA TRP A 214 -8.96 8.97 -20.02
C TRP A 214 -9.64 9.38 -21.34
N ASN A 215 -10.96 9.19 -21.43
CA ASN A 215 -11.80 9.62 -22.52
C ASN A 215 -12.75 10.73 -22.06
N SER A 216 -12.24 11.70 -21.28
CA SER A 216 -13.04 12.79 -20.71
C SER A 216 -13.88 13.57 -21.74
N GLU A 217 -13.45 13.59 -22.99
CA GLU A 217 -14.19 14.20 -24.10
C GLU A 217 -15.53 13.51 -24.41
N ASP A 218 -15.64 12.20 -24.14
CA ASP A 218 -16.82 11.40 -24.53
C ASP A 218 -18.00 11.54 -23.54
N TRP A 219 -17.72 11.81 -22.26
CA TRP A 219 -18.72 11.74 -21.19
C TRP A 219 -18.83 13.01 -20.35
N LEU A 220 -17.87 13.93 -20.44
CA LEU A 220 -17.89 15.18 -19.70
C LEU A 220 -18.52 16.28 -20.55
N ASN A 221 -19.31 17.15 -19.90
CA ASN A 221 -19.83 18.34 -20.58
C ASN A 221 -18.67 19.25 -21.01
N ASN A 222 -18.79 19.88 -22.19
CA ASN A 222 -17.79 20.76 -22.79
C ASN A 222 -17.26 21.83 -21.83
N ASP A 223 -18.15 22.44 -21.02
CA ASP A 223 -17.74 23.48 -20.08
C ASP A 223 -16.74 22.96 -19.03
N PHE A 224 -16.99 21.76 -18.50
CA PHE A 224 -16.07 21.10 -17.55
C PHE A 224 -14.83 20.52 -18.25
N TYR A 225 -14.95 20.07 -19.49
CA TYR A 225 -13.82 19.57 -20.28
C TYR A 225 -12.77 20.66 -20.53
N GLN A 226 -13.19 21.89 -20.85
CA GLN A 226 -12.25 23.00 -21.02
C GLN A 226 -11.51 23.31 -19.71
N ILE A 227 -12.21 23.30 -18.57
CA ILE A 227 -11.57 23.50 -17.25
C ILE A 227 -10.49 22.45 -17.00
N ILE A 228 -10.78 21.16 -17.20
CA ILE A 228 -9.80 20.08 -16.98
C ILE A 228 -8.61 20.19 -17.94
N LYS A 229 -8.86 20.62 -19.18
CA LYS A 229 -7.83 20.77 -20.21
C LYS A 229 -6.89 21.95 -19.91
N ASP A 230 -7.41 23.03 -19.34
CA ASP A 230 -6.67 24.25 -19.08
C ASP A 230 -6.00 24.27 -17.69
N CYS A 231 -6.50 23.46 -16.74
CA CYS A 231 -5.91 23.34 -15.41
C CYS A 231 -4.81 22.27 -15.37
N SER A 232 -3.69 22.60 -14.69
CA SER A 232 -2.73 21.57 -14.28
C SER A 232 -3.38 20.66 -13.24
N ILE A 233 -3.35 19.35 -13.48
CA ILE A 233 -3.83 18.34 -12.52
C ILE A 233 -2.75 18.05 -11.46
N ILE A 234 -1.51 18.42 -11.76
CA ILE A 234 -0.34 18.06 -10.95
C ILE A 234 0.21 19.33 -10.31
N ASP A 235 0.39 19.25 -9.00
CA ASP A 235 1.08 20.25 -8.23
C ASP A 235 2.55 19.84 -8.07
N ILE A 236 3.45 20.58 -8.72
CA ILE A 236 4.88 20.28 -8.71
C ILE A 236 5.51 20.67 -7.36
N GLU A 237 5.01 21.73 -6.71
CA GLU A 237 5.53 22.20 -5.43
C GLU A 237 5.30 21.16 -4.33
N GLU A 238 4.13 20.52 -4.34
CA GLU A 238 3.82 19.39 -3.46
C GLU A 238 4.71 18.18 -3.73
N ILE A 239 5.02 17.88 -5.01
CA ILE A 239 5.90 16.75 -5.35
C ILE A 239 7.33 16.97 -4.85
N ASP A 240 7.87 18.18 -5.01
CA ASP A 240 9.22 18.52 -4.56
C ASP A 240 9.36 18.44 -3.02
N ASN A 241 8.25 18.62 -2.29
CA ASN A 241 8.20 18.57 -0.83
C ASN A 241 7.87 17.17 -0.26
N LEU A 242 7.76 16.13 -1.10
CA LEU A 242 7.39 14.79 -0.64
C LEU A 242 8.45 14.17 0.29
N SER A 243 7.97 13.55 1.36
CA SER A 243 8.77 12.75 2.27
C SER A 243 9.19 11.40 1.64
N CYS A 244 10.38 10.91 2.02
CA CYS A 244 10.85 9.60 1.60
C CYS A 244 9.92 8.48 2.09
N VAL A 245 9.52 8.54 3.36
CA VAL A 245 8.62 7.58 3.97
C VAL A 245 7.20 8.11 3.86
N ILE A 246 6.30 7.35 3.24
CA ILE A 246 4.87 7.64 3.21
C ILE A 246 4.34 7.47 4.63
N GLU A 247 3.78 8.52 5.21
CA GLU A 247 3.24 8.45 6.56
C GLU A 247 1.88 7.74 6.60
N ASN A 248 1.56 7.11 7.72
CA ASN A 248 0.27 6.43 7.91
C ASN A 248 -0.95 7.37 7.73
N LYS A 249 -0.77 8.67 7.97
CA LYS A 249 -1.80 9.71 7.75
C LYS A 249 -2.14 9.92 6.28
N GLU A 250 -1.18 9.72 5.36
CA GLU A 250 -1.40 9.84 3.91
C GLU A 250 -2.21 8.66 3.35
N VAL A 251 -2.09 7.52 4.01
CA VAL A 251 -2.53 6.20 3.49
C VAL A 251 -3.86 5.76 4.09
N ASN A 252 -4.15 6.18 5.32
CA ASN A 252 -5.34 5.79 6.05
C ASN A 252 -6.37 6.92 6.06
N SER A 253 -7.45 6.76 5.29
CA SER A 253 -8.57 7.72 5.26
C SER A 253 -9.29 7.91 6.59
N PHE A 254 -9.01 7.06 7.59
CA PHE A 254 -9.57 7.12 8.95
C PHE A 254 -8.48 7.36 10.02
N TYR A 255 -7.39 8.04 9.66
CA TYR A 255 -6.39 8.48 10.64
C TYR A 255 -7.01 9.61 11.48
N TYR A 256 -7.30 9.33 12.75
CA TYR A 256 -7.78 10.30 13.75
C TYR A 256 -6.72 10.51 14.81
#